data_AF-A0A6M0BZ45-F1
#
_entry.id   AF-A0A6M0BZ45-F1
#
_cell.length_a   1.000
_cell.length_b   1.000
_cell.length_c   1.000
_cell.angle_alpha   90.00
_cell.angle_beta   90.00
_cell.angle_gamma   90.00
#
_symmetry.space_group_name_H-M   'P 1'
#
loop_
_entity.id
_entity.type
_entity.pdbx_description
1 polymer ?
#
loop_
_entity_poly.entity_id
_entity_poly.type
_entity_poly.pdbx_seq_one_letter_code
_entity_poly.pdbx_strand_id
1 'polypeptide(L)'
;MARYVGFLVVAIEDFQNLQPIVLGILEECNCEVIFNTGNYIMARELPGQVSFSQLAIAEVTFNLASITENTIRIDIIFKNEVLPAHKDNHCRQVFDLFFYWAINSKYWKIIESMIPDE
;
A
#
# COMPACT_ATOMS: atom_id res chain seq x y z
N MET A 1 -15.59 -3.59 -10.40
CA MET A 1 -14.22 -3.15 -10.10
C MET A 1 -13.94 -3.36 -8.63
N ALA A 2 -12.87 -4.08 -8.32
CA ALA A 2 -12.37 -4.24 -6.97
C ALA A 2 -11.55 -3.01 -6.60
N ARG A 3 -11.84 -2.41 -5.44
CA ARG A 3 -11.12 -1.27 -4.90
C ARG A 3 -11.14 -1.36 -3.39
N TYR A 4 -9.97 -1.54 -2.80
CA TYR A 4 -9.76 -1.60 -1.35
C TYR A 4 -8.98 -0.36 -0.94
N VAL A 5 -9.45 0.30 0.11
CA VAL A 5 -8.88 1.56 0.59
C VAL A 5 -8.60 1.39 2.07
N GLY A 6 -7.39 1.72 2.48
CA GLY A 6 -7.00 1.76 3.88
C GLY A 6 -6.04 2.90 4.14
N PHE A 7 -5.69 3.10 5.39
CA PHE A 7 -4.64 4.04 5.76
C PHE A 7 -3.82 3.54 6.94
N LEU A 8 -2.60 4.06 7.03
CA LEU A 8 -1.73 3.93 8.18
C LEU A 8 -1.34 5.33 8.65
N VAL A 9 -1.39 5.56 9.96
CA VAL A 9 -0.65 6.66 10.58
C VAL A 9 0.55 6.03 11.24
N VAL A 10 1.74 6.42 10.80
CA VAL A 10 3.00 5.84 11.28
C VAL A 10 3.85 6.91 11.94
N ALA A 11 4.58 6.52 12.98
CA ALA A 11 5.67 7.29 13.54
C ALA A 11 7.00 6.78 12.96
N ILE A 12 7.82 7.69 12.44
CA ILE A 12 9.11 7.39 11.83
C ILE A 12 10.16 8.39 12.33
N GLU A 13 11.37 7.91 12.62
CA GLU A 13 12.46 8.75 13.13
C GLU A 13 13.09 9.61 12.03
N ASP A 14 13.15 9.10 10.80
CA ASP A 14 13.72 9.78 9.64
C ASP A 14 12.80 9.64 8.42
N PHE A 15 12.19 10.76 8.03
CA PHE A 15 11.29 10.85 6.88
C PHE A 15 11.98 10.52 5.54
N GLN A 16 13.31 10.59 5.45
CA GLN A 16 14.02 10.18 4.23
C GLN A 16 13.86 8.67 3.96
N ASN A 17 13.62 7.86 5.00
CA ASN A 17 13.40 6.43 4.88
C ASN A 17 11.95 6.06 4.56
N LEU A 18 11.01 7.01 4.62
CA LEU A 18 9.58 6.73 4.43
C LEU A 18 9.29 6.09 3.07
N GLN A 19 9.81 6.68 1.98
CA GLN A 19 9.65 6.11 0.65
C GLN A 19 10.37 4.76 0.50
N PRO A 20 11.68 4.63 0.83
CA PRO A 20 12.37 3.34 0.81
C PRO A 20 11.63 2.20 1.51
N ILE A 21 11.02 2.46 2.68
CA ILE A 21 10.25 1.46 3.42
C ILE A 21 9.03 1.01 2.63
N VAL A 22 8.24 1.95 2.09
CA VAL A 22 7.06 1.61 1.27
C VAL A 22 7.44 0.86 0.00
N LEU A 23 8.54 1.25 -0.65
CA LEU A 23 9.05 0.57 -1.83
C LEU A 23 9.40 -0.88 -1.51
N GLY A 24 10.13 -1.13 -0.41
CA GLY A 24 10.43 -2.49 0.05
C GLY A 24 9.17 -3.30 0.37
N ILE A 25 8.15 -2.71 0.99
CA ILE A 25 6.87 -3.38 1.25
C ILE A 25 6.18 -3.77 -0.07
N LEU A 26 6.18 -2.88 -1.07
CA LEU A 26 5.60 -3.17 -2.38
C LEU A 26 6.36 -4.30 -3.09
N GLU A 27 7.68 -4.34 -2.98
CA GLU A 27 8.51 -5.44 -3.51
C GLU A 27 8.15 -6.79 -2.87
N GLU A 28 7.98 -6.84 -1.54
CA GLU A 28 7.51 -8.04 -0.82
C GLU A 28 6.08 -8.46 -1.21
N CYS A 29 5.30 -7.54 -1.79
CA CYS A 29 3.97 -7.79 -2.36
C CYS A 29 4.04 -8.17 -3.86
N ASN A 30 5.22 -8.45 -4.40
CA ASN A 30 5.46 -8.66 -5.84
C ASN A 30 4.92 -7.52 -6.71
N CYS A 31 4.96 -6.27 -6.23
CA CYS A 31 4.53 -5.10 -6.97
C CYS A 31 5.75 -4.34 -7.52
N GLU A 32 5.79 -4.13 -8.84
CA GLU A 32 6.77 -3.26 -9.47
C GLU A 32 6.28 -1.81 -9.50
N VAL A 33 7.17 -0.87 -9.22
CA VAL A 33 6.87 0.56 -9.23
C VAL A 33 6.82 1.06 -10.67
N ILE A 34 5.68 1.62 -11.07
CA ILE A 34 5.47 2.17 -12.42
C ILE A 34 5.51 3.69 -12.45
N PHE A 35 5.29 4.35 -11.31
CA PHE A 35 5.39 5.79 -11.17
C PHE A 35 5.71 6.15 -9.71
N ASN A 36 6.67 7.05 -9.48
CA ASN A 36 7.06 7.50 -8.15
C ASN A 36 7.34 9.01 -8.17
N THR A 37 6.71 9.75 -7.25
CA THR A 37 6.94 11.17 -6.99
C THR A 37 7.18 11.39 -5.50
N GLY A 38 7.54 12.61 -5.10
CA GLY A 38 7.85 12.92 -3.69
C GLY A 38 6.76 12.52 -2.68
N ASN A 39 5.48 12.50 -3.06
CA ASN A 39 4.37 12.17 -2.16
C ASN A 39 3.41 11.09 -2.70
N TYR A 40 3.75 10.41 -3.79
CA TYR A 40 2.87 9.42 -4.40
C TYR A 40 3.65 8.31 -5.09
N ILE A 41 3.24 7.07 -4.85
CA ILE A 41 3.76 5.88 -5.52
C ILE A 41 2.59 5.14 -6.19
N MET A 42 2.77 4.78 -7.45
CA MET A 42 1.93 3.82 -8.14
C MET A 42 2.78 2.60 -8.48
N ALA A 43 2.27 1.43 -8.10
CA ALA A 43 2.88 0.15 -8.40
C ALA A 43 1.85 -0.79 -9.03
N ARG A 44 2.32 -1.74 -9.82
CA ARG A 44 1.51 -2.79 -10.42
C ARG A 44 2.06 -4.13 -9.99
N GLU A 45 1.18 -5.06 -9.68
CA GLU A 45 1.58 -6.43 -9.43
C GLU A 45 2.31 -7.05 -10.65
N LEU A 46 3.37 -7.80 -10.37
CA LEU A 46 4.11 -8.56 -11.38
C LEU A 46 3.23 -9.70 -11.95
N PRO A 47 3.32 -9.97 -13.27
CA PRO A 47 2.63 -11.09 -13.87
C PRO A 47 3.20 -12.44 -13.37
N GLY A 48 2.35 -13.47 -13.33
CA GLY A 48 2.77 -14.85 -13.07
C GLY A 48 1.86 -15.63 -12.12
N GLN A 49 1.17 -14.93 -11.21
CA GLN A 49 0.22 -15.57 -10.28
C GLN A 49 -1.22 -15.55 -10.80
N VAL A 50 -1.60 -14.51 -11.55
CA VAL A 50 -2.95 -14.34 -12.12
C VAL A 50 -2.87 -13.88 -13.58
N SER A 51 -4.03 -13.88 -14.25
CA SER A 51 -4.12 -13.32 -15.60
C SER A 51 -3.84 -11.81 -15.60
N PHE A 52 -3.35 -11.28 -16.72
CA PHE A 52 -2.94 -9.87 -16.82
C PHE A 52 -4.09 -8.89 -16.47
N SER A 53 -5.33 -9.25 -16.78
CA SER A 53 -6.52 -8.45 -16.44
C SER A 53 -6.84 -8.42 -14.94
N GLN A 54 -6.26 -9.34 -14.15
CA GLN A 54 -6.48 -9.46 -12.71
C GLN A 54 -5.35 -8.84 -11.86
N LEU A 55 -4.30 -8.33 -12.49
CA LEU A 55 -3.19 -7.69 -11.76
C LEU A 55 -3.69 -6.51 -10.94
N ALA A 56 -3.28 -6.46 -9.68
CA ALA A 56 -3.61 -5.35 -8.80
C ALA A 56 -2.74 -4.12 -9.12
N ILE A 57 -3.34 -2.92 -9.03
CA ILE A 57 -2.63 -1.64 -9.05
C ILE A 57 -2.69 -1.06 -7.64
N ALA A 58 -1.53 -0.82 -7.06
CA ALA A 58 -1.37 -0.13 -5.78
C ALA A 58 -1.15 1.37 -6.02
N GLU A 59 -1.86 2.20 -5.27
CA GLU A 59 -1.62 3.63 -5.17
C GLU A 59 -1.37 3.96 -3.70
N VAL A 60 -0.20 4.54 -3.41
CA VAL A 60 0.20 4.93 -2.06
C VAL A 60 0.44 6.43 -2.05
N THR A 61 -0.26 7.15 -1.18
CA THR A 61 -0.15 8.61 -1.04
C THR A 61 0.39 8.96 0.33
N PHE A 62 1.47 9.73 0.36
CA PHE A 62 2.00 10.32 1.59
C PHE A 62 1.30 11.66 1.83
N ASN A 63 0.44 11.72 2.84
CA ASN A 63 -0.31 12.94 3.14
C ASN A 63 0.60 13.96 3.83
N LEU A 64 1.29 14.78 3.04
CA LEU A 64 2.25 15.77 3.56
C LEU A 64 1.59 16.82 4.49
N ALA A 65 0.29 17.09 4.32
CA ALA A 65 -0.44 18.00 5.21
C ALA A 65 -0.73 17.40 6.59
N SER A 66 -0.59 16.09 6.75
CA SER A 66 -0.74 15.39 8.02
C SER A 66 0.56 15.28 8.83
N ILE A 67 1.68 15.77 8.28
CA ILE A 67 2.97 15.69 8.97
C ILE A 67 2.90 16.50 10.26
N THR A 68 3.12 15.78 11.36
CA THR A 68 3.46 16.35 12.67
C THR A 68 4.83 15.81 13.07
N GLU A 69 5.43 16.31 14.17
CA GLU A 69 6.81 16.04 14.63
C GLU A 69 7.47 14.84 13.95
N ASN A 70 6.99 13.62 14.24
CA ASN A 70 7.50 12.37 13.68
C ASN A 70 6.41 11.48 13.07
N THR A 71 5.21 11.99 12.79
CA THR A 71 4.10 11.15 12.30
C THR A 71 3.55 11.62 10.96
N ILE A 72 3.07 10.66 10.17
CA ILE A 72 2.44 10.92 8.88
C ILE A 72 1.36 9.88 8.59
N ARG A 73 0.30 10.33 7.93
CA ARG A 73 -0.71 9.47 7.34
C ARG A 73 -0.30 9.05 5.92
N ILE A 74 -0.39 7.75 5.68
CA ILE A 74 -0.20 7.11 4.39
C ILE A 74 -1.56 6.54 3.98
N ASP A 75 -2.08 6.99 2.84
CA ASP A 75 -3.31 6.45 2.25
C ASP A 75 -2.95 5.40 1.20
N ILE A 76 -3.59 4.23 1.27
CA ILE A 76 -3.28 3.08 0.43
C ILE A 76 -4.54 2.61 -0.29
N ILE A 77 -4.43 2.43 -1.60
CA ILE A 77 -5.49 1.91 -2.45
C ILE A 77 -4.94 0.76 -3.27
N PHE A 78 -5.61 -0.39 -3.24
CA PHE A 78 -5.41 -1.46 -4.22
C PHE A 78 -6.65 -1.59 -5.08
N LYS A 79 -6.46 -1.63 -6.40
CA LYS A 79 -7.56 -1.63 -7.34
C LYS A 79 -7.32 -2.56 -8.53
N ASN A 80 -8.39 -3.16 -9.04
CA ASN A 80 -8.39 -3.93 -10.27
C ASN A 80 -9.71 -3.72 -11.04
N GLU A 81 -9.60 -3.34 -12.31
CA GLU A 81 -10.72 -2.95 -13.17
C GLU A 81 -11.69 -4.09 -13.50
N VAL A 82 -11.23 -5.35 -13.48
CA VAL A 82 -11.98 -6.52 -13.96
C VAL A 82 -12.62 -7.32 -12.83
N LEU A 83 -11.94 -7.44 -11.69
CA LEU A 83 -12.44 -8.19 -10.55
C LEU A 83 -13.66 -7.48 -9.93
N PRO A 84 -14.69 -8.23 -9.50
CA PRO A 84 -15.75 -7.67 -8.69
C PRO A 84 -15.25 -7.47 -7.25
N ALA A 85 -15.68 -6.39 -6.59
CA ALA A 85 -15.35 -6.13 -5.20
C ALA A 85 -15.97 -7.22 -4.31
N HIS A 86 -15.14 -8.14 -3.85
CA HIS A 86 -15.52 -9.25 -2.98
C HIS A 86 -14.46 -9.45 -1.89
N LYS A 87 -14.87 -10.08 -0.79
CA LYS A 87 -13.98 -10.36 0.34
C LYS A 87 -12.86 -11.35 0.01
N ASP A 88 -13.09 -12.22 -0.97
CA ASP A 88 -12.12 -13.19 -1.43
C ASP A 88 -11.89 -13.01 -2.93
N ASN A 89 -11.00 -12.07 -3.25
CA ASN A 89 -10.42 -12.00 -4.58
C ASN A 89 -8.94 -11.66 -4.49
N HIS A 90 -8.24 -11.87 -5.59
CA HIS A 90 -6.80 -11.66 -5.68
C HIS A 90 -6.37 -10.23 -5.29
N CYS A 91 -7.10 -9.20 -5.74
CA CYS A 91 -6.80 -7.82 -5.40
C CYS A 91 -6.91 -7.54 -3.88
N ARG A 92 -7.85 -8.19 -3.18
CA ARG A 92 -7.95 -8.15 -1.72
C ARG A 92 -6.76 -8.83 -1.04
N GLN A 93 -6.33 -9.99 -1.56
CA GLN A 93 -5.20 -10.74 -1.00
C GLN A 93 -3.89 -9.93 -1.08
N VAL A 94 -3.64 -9.23 -2.19
CA VAL A 94 -2.46 -8.35 -2.31
C VAL A 94 -2.58 -7.14 -1.37
N PHE A 95 -3.78 -6.57 -1.20
CA PHE A 95 -4.04 -5.50 -0.23
C PHE A 95 -3.73 -5.96 1.21
N ASP A 96 -4.23 -7.13 1.61
CA ASP A 96 -3.99 -7.68 2.94
C ASP A 96 -2.50 -8.00 3.17
N LEU A 97 -1.80 -8.48 2.13
CA LEU A 97 -0.36 -8.72 2.18
C LEU A 97 0.45 -7.43 2.39
N PHE A 98 0.08 -6.33 1.73
CA PHE A 98 0.70 -5.03 1.96
C PHE A 98 0.56 -4.61 3.43
N PHE A 99 -0.64 -4.70 3.99
CA PHE A 99 -0.87 -4.33 5.39
C PHE A 99 -0.17 -5.26 6.36
N TYR A 100 -0.07 -6.56 6.06
CA TYR A 100 0.73 -7.49 6.85
C TYR A 100 2.19 -7.03 6.96
N TRP A 101 2.85 -6.72 5.84
CA TRP A 101 4.23 -6.25 5.84
C TRP A 101 4.38 -4.87 6.48
N ALA A 102 3.44 -3.96 6.22
CA ALA A 102 3.47 -2.62 6.78
C ALA A 102 3.32 -2.62 8.30
N ILE A 103 2.41 -3.42 8.86
CA ILE A 103 2.20 -3.53 10.31
C ILE A 103 3.39 -4.18 11.01
N ASN A 104 4.02 -5.18 10.36
CA ASN A 104 5.15 -5.91 10.93
C ASN A 104 6.52 -5.26 10.63
N SER A 105 6.55 -4.12 9.94
CA SER A 105 7.77 -3.37 9.66
C SER A 105 8.42 -2.88 10.96
N LYS A 106 9.74 -3.07 11.06
CA LYS A 106 10.54 -2.57 12.20
C LYS A 106 11.00 -1.12 12.00
N TYR A 107 10.75 -0.55 10.83
CA TYR A 107 11.28 0.76 10.42
C TYR A 107 10.37 1.94 10.78
N TRP A 108 9.15 1.65 11.22
CA TRP A 108 8.22 2.64 11.76
C TRP A 108 7.35 2.00 12.86
N LYS A 109 6.60 2.82 13.58
CA LYS A 109 5.60 2.35 14.54
C LYS A 109 4.22 2.73 14.06
N ILE A 110 3.29 1.78 14.02
CA ILE A 110 1.88 2.07 13.74
C ILE A 110 1.28 2.83 14.93
N ILE A 111 0.73 4.02 14.65
CA ILE A 111 -0.02 4.84 15.60
C ILE A 111 -1.52 4.57 15.43
N GLU A 112 -1.98 4.53 14.18
CA GLU A 112 -3.36 4.26 13.82
C GLU A 112 -3.38 3.51 12.49
N SER A 113 -4.39 2.67 12.28
CA SER A 113 -4.61 2.02 10.99
C SER A 113 -6.10 1.81 10.77
N MET A 114 -6.55 1.98 9.52
CA MET A 114 -7.85 1.50 9.07
C MET A 114 -7.63 0.53 7.93
N ILE A 115 -8.03 -0.72 8.18
CA ILE A 115 -8.08 -1.80 7.20
C ILE A 115 -9.55 -2.22 7.17
N PRO A 116 -10.26 -2.10 6.04
CA PRO A 116 -11.64 -2.54 5.98
C PRO A 116 -11.72 -4.04 6.28
N ASP A 117 -12.53 -4.42 7.26
CA ASP A 117 -12.83 -5.83 7.54
C ASP A 117 -13.62 -6.49 6.38
N GLU A 118 -14.16 -5.69 5.45
CA GLU A 118 -15.12 -6.11 4.42
C GLU A 118 -14.89 -5.46 3.05
#